data_AF-R5CF32-F1
#
_entry.id   AF-R5CF32-F1
#
_cell.length_a   1.000
_cell.length_b   1.000
_cell.length_c   1.000
_cell.angle_alpha   90.00
_cell.angle_beta   90.00
_cell.angle_gamma   90.00
#
_symmetry.space_group_name_H-M   'P 1'
#
loop_
_entity.id
_entity.type
_entity.pdbx_description
1 polymer ?
#
loop_
_entity_poly.entity_id
_entity_poly.type
_entity_poly.pdbx_seq_one_letter_code
_entity_poly.pdbx_strand_id
1 'polypeptide(L)'
;MNSEYVNQNAYDAIQVHGGSGFIMEYKSQRLYRDARIFSIYEGTTQLQVVAAIRYITNGTYLGIIKEMLENEVSEELKPLRERVVKMTELYEQAVNYVKEIGSQEAQDFLARRLYDMTGDILMSLLILDDATRAPELFAKSANVYVRYAEEEVVGHYTYIKSFIAEDLVNFRAAEAEAE
;
A
#
# COMPACT_ATOMS: atom_id res chain seq x y z
N MET A 1 -6.33 0.94 -2.48
CA MET A 1 -7.40 -0.09 -2.54
C MET A 1 -7.19 -0.94 -3.78
N ASN A 2 -6.75 -2.19 -3.64
CA ASN A 2 -6.40 -3.12 -4.73
C ASN A 2 -7.00 -4.53 -4.47
N SER A 3 -6.62 -5.54 -5.25
CA SER A 3 -7.11 -6.91 -5.08
C SER A 3 -6.79 -7.52 -3.71
N GLU A 4 -5.68 -7.14 -3.07
CA GLU A 4 -5.38 -7.56 -1.70
C GLU A 4 -6.36 -6.94 -0.68
N TYR A 5 -6.71 -5.66 -0.84
CA TYR A 5 -7.74 -5.03 -0.01
C TYR A 5 -9.12 -5.68 -0.19
N VAL A 6 -9.46 -6.17 -1.38
CA VAL A 6 -10.71 -6.92 -1.59
C VAL A 6 -10.71 -8.21 -0.76
N ASN A 7 -9.57 -8.90 -0.67
CA ASN A 7 -9.42 -10.08 0.17
C ASN A 7 -9.59 -9.74 1.66
N GLN A 8 -8.94 -8.67 2.12
CA GLN A 8 -9.06 -8.20 3.51
C GLN A 8 -10.51 -7.82 3.86
N ASN A 9 -11.16 -7.02 3.01
CA ASN A 9 -12.54 -6.59 3.25
C ASN A 9 -13.52 -7.79 3.27
N ALA A 10 -13.33 -8.77 2.39
CA ALA A 10 -14.17 -9.95 2.37
C ALA A 10 -13.92 -10.85 3.59
N TYR A 11 -12.68 -10.91 4.08
CA TYR A 11 -12.33 -11.58 5.34
C TYR A 11 -13.01 -10.90 6.54
N ASP A 12 -12.88 -9.58 6.66
CA ASP A 12 -13.49 -8.81 7.74
C ASP A 12 -15.02 -8.88 7.71
N ALA A 13 -15.62 -8.94 6.51
CA ALA A 13 -17.05 -9.15 6.37
C ALA A 13 -17.53 -10.47 6.98
N ILE A 14 -16.75 -11.55 6.89
CA ILE A 14 -17.06 -12.80 7.63
C ILE A 14 -16.93 -12.55 9.12
N GLN A 15 -15.84 -11.92 9.56
CA GLN A 15 -15.56 -11.69 10.98
C GLN A 15 -16.68 -10.92 11.68
N VAL A 16 -17.23 -9.88 11.04
CA VAL A 16 -18.37 -9.10 11.56
C VAL A 16 -19.61 -9.97 11.80
N HIS A 17 -19.82 -11.00 10.97
CA HIS A 17 -20.95 -11.93 11.10
C HIS A 17 -20.64 -13.15 11.99
N GLY A 18 -19.41 -13.31 12.47
CA GLY A 18 -18.95 -14.47 13.25
C GLY A 18 -19.18 -15.78 12.51
N GLY A 19 -19.54 -16.85 13.25
CA GLY A 19 -19.80 -18.17 12.66
C GLY A 19 -20.89 -18.18 11.58
N SER A 20 -21.88 -17.28 11.69
CA SER A 20 -22.92 -17.11 10.67
C SER A 20 -22.35 -16.61 9.33
N GLY A 21 -21.29 -15.80 9.35
CA GLY A 21 -20.62 -15.36 8.13
C GLY A 21 -19.95 -16.48 7.33
N PHE A 22 -19.65 -17.60 8.00
CA PHE A 22 -18.96 -18.76 7.42
C PHE A 22 -19.92 -19.79 6.81
N ILE A 23 -21.20 -19.80 7.20
CA ILE A 23 -22.18 -20.73 6.66
C ILE A 23 -22.78 -20.24 5.34
N MET A 24 -23.26 -21.18 4.52
CA MET A 24 -23.75 -20.90 3.16
C MET A 24 -25.04 -20.05 3.11
N GLU A 25 -25.73 -19.87 4.25
CA GLU A 25 -26.92 -19.01 4.35
C GLU A 25 -26.59 -17.52 4.16
N TYR A 26 -25.36 -17.11 4.47
CA TYR A 26 -24.89 -15.74 4.29
C TYR A 26 -23.96 -15.64 3.08
N LYS A 27 -24.00 -14.49 2.40
CA LYS A 27 -23.18 -14.23 1.21
C LYS A 27 -21.69 -14.03 1.52
N SER A 28 -21.33 -13.74 2.77
CA SER A 28 -19.96 -13.39 3.18
C SER A 28 -18.93 -14.45 2.81
N GLN A 29 -19.18 -15.74 3.09
CA GLN A 29 -18.28 -16.84 2.68
C GLN A 29 -18.08 -16.92 1.17
N ARG A 30 -19.12 -16.59 0.38
CA ARG A 30 -19.01 -16.61 -1.09
C ARG A 30 -18.13 -15.46 -1.54
N LEU A 31 -18.36 -14.25 -1.02
CA LEU A 31 -17.54 -13.09 -1.34
C LEU A 31 -16.07 -13.31 -0.99
N TYR A 32 -15.78 -13.98 0.14
CA TYR A 32 -14.41 -14.34 0.53
C TYR A 32 -13.76 -15.30 -0.47
N ARG A 33 -14.48 -16.34 -0.92
CA ARG A 33 -13.96 -17.26 -1.95
C ARG A 33 -13.77 -16.57 -3.30
N ASP A 34 -14.75 -15.76 -3.70
CA ASP A 34 -14.72 -15.04 -4.98
C ASP A 34 -13.59 -13.98 -4.98
N ALA A 35 -13.33 -13.33 -3.84
CA ALA A 35 -12.25 -12.34 -3.70
C ALA A 35 -10.85 -12.91 -3.95
N ARG A 36 -10.65 -14.19 -3.66
CA ARG A 36 -9.31 -14.81 -3.72
C ARG A 36 -8.72 -14.83 -5.12
N ILE A 37 -9.57 -14.89 -6.15
CA ILE A 37 -9.09 -14.99 -7.53
C ILE A 37 -8.40 -13.71 -8.02
N PHE A 38 -8.79 -12.54 -7.47
CA PHE A 38 -8.29 -11.24 -7.94
C PHE A 38 -6.81 -11.00 -7.66
N SER A 39 -6.21 -11.68 -6.68
CA SER A 39 -4.76 -11.60 -6.39
C SER A 39 -3.95 -12.69 -7.11
N ILE A 40 -4.59 -13.52 -7.94
CA ILE A 40 -3.96 -14.67 -8.61
C ILE A 40 -4.04 -14.55 -10.14
N TYR A 41 -5.22 -14.24 -10.68
CA TYR A 41 -5.43 -14.15 -12.13
C TYR A 41 -4.94 -12.81 -12.70
N GLU A 42 -4.63 -12.82 -14.00
CA GLU A 42 -4.07 -11.66 -14.73
C GLU A 42 -2.75 -11.13 -14.16
N GLY A 43 -2.02 -12.00 -13.44
CA GLY A 43 -0.75 -11.69 -12.80
C GLY A 43 -0.92 -11.59 -11.28
N THR A 44 -0.15 -12.42 -10.57
CA THR A 44 -0.14 -12.41 -9.10
C THR A 44 0.30 -11.05 -8.57
N THR A 45 -0.03 -10.73 -7.33
CA THR A 45 0.38 -9.47 -6.70
C THR A 45 1.89 -9.24 -6.79
N GLN A 46 2.71 -10.29 -6.66
CA GLN A 46 4.16 -10.17 -6.83
C GLN A 46 4.56 -9.78 -8.27
N LEU A 47 3.89 -10.31 -9.29
CA LEU A 47 4.12 -9.89 -10.67
C LEU A 47 3.70 -8.43 -10.91
N GLN A 48 2.61 -7.97 -10.28
CA GLN A 48 2.19 -6.57 -10.34
C GLN A 48 3.22 -5.64 -9.68
N VAL A 49 3.80 -6.05 -8.54
CA VAL A 49 4.89 -5.32 -7.89
C VAL A 49 6.11 -5.22 -8.80
N VAL A 50 6.53 -6.33 -9.42
CA VAL A 50 7.67 -6.35 -10.36
C VAL A 50 7.39 -5.47 -11.58
N ALA A 51 6.16 -5.44 -12.10
CA ALA A 51 5.80 -4.57 -13.21
C ALA A 51 5.85 -3.07 -12.82
N ALA A 52 5.46 -2.73 -11.59
CA ALA A 52 5.38 -1.34 -11.12
C ALA A 52 6.72 -0.78 -10.60
N ILE A 53 7.61 -1.63 -10.06
CA ILE A 53 8.78 -1.18 -9.28
C ILE A 53 9.74 -0.27 -10.08
N ARG A 54 9.86 -0.49 -11.39
CA ARG A 54 10.66 0.37 -12.27
C ARG A 54 10.15 1.82 -12.27
N TYR A 55 8.84 2.01 -12.30
CA TYR A 55 8.19 3.34 -12.31
C TYR A 55 8.19 4.01 -10.94
N ILE A 56 8.26 3.21 -9.88
CA ILE A 56 8.44 3.68 -8.50
C ILE A 56 9.87 4.22 -8.35
N THR A 57 10.87 3.39 -8.67
CA THR A 57 12.29 3.70 -8.45
C THR A 57 12.85 4.76 -9.42
N ASN A 58 12.31 4.86 -10.63
CA ASN A 58 12.70 5.92 -11.57
C ASN A 58 12.06 7.29 -11.25
N GLY A 59 11.16 7.37 -10.25
CA GLY A 59 10.53 8.61 -9.82
C GLY A 59 9.25 8.99 -10.56
N THR A 60 8.73 8.17 -11.47
CA THR A 60 7.47 8.47 -12.19
C THR A 60 6.32 8.69 -11.20
N TYR A 61 6.11 7.74 -10.28
CA TYR A 61 5.04 7.87 -9.28
C TYR A 61 5.29 8.99 -8.26
N LEU A 62 6.55 9.25 -7.90
CA LEU A 62 6.88 10.38 -7.03
C LEU A 62 6.54 11.71 -7.70
N GLY A 63 6.78 11.84 -9.00
CA GLY A 63 6.37 13.00 -9.80
C GLY A 63 4.86 13.19 -9.79
N ILE A 64 4.10 12.12 -10.07
CA ILE A 64 2.62 12.15 -10.03
C ILE A 64 2.11 12.56 -8.64
N ILE A 65 2.67 12.00 -7.57
CA ILE A 65 2.29 12.35 -6.18
C ILE A 65 2.55 13.83 -5.90
N LYS A 66 3.72 14.35 -6.30
CA LYS A 66 4.08 15.76 -6.13
C LYS A 66 3.16 16.69 -6.90
N GLU A 67 2.81 16.35 -8.14
CA GLU A 67 1.83 17.08 -8.95
C GLU A 67 0.44 17.09 -8.28
N MET A 68 -0.05 15.93 -7.83
CA MET A 68 -1.34 15.84 -7.14
C MET A 68 -1.38 16.63 -5.82
N LEU A 69 -0.24 16.79 -5.13
CA LEU A 69 -0.12 17.60 -3.92
C LEU A 69 -0.27 19.10 -4.19
N GLU A 70 -0.10 19.58 -5.43
CA GLU A 70 -0.31 20.98 -5.80
C GLU A 70 -1.79 21.37 -5.77
N ASN A 71 -2.69 20.39 -5.88
CA ASN A 71 -4.13 20.63 -5.78
C ASN A 71 -4.51 21.19 -4.39
N GLU A 72 -5.34 22.23 -4.41
CA GLU A 72 -5.89 22.81 -3.19
C GLU A 72 -6.94 21.87 -2.56
N VAL A 73 -6.94 21.79 -1.24
CA VAL A 73 -7.95 21.08 -0.46
C VAL A 73 -8.75 22.08 0.37
N SER A 74 -9.97 21.71 0.78
CA SER A 74 -10.76 22.56 1.67
C SER A 74 -10.00 22.85 2.99
N GLU A 75 -10.32 23.98 3.62
CA GLU A 75 -9.62 24.44 4.84
C GLU A 75 -9.60 23.37 5.94
N GLU A 76 -10.70 22.62 6.09
CA GLU A 76 -10.86 21.57 7.09
C GLU A 76 -9.98 20.34 6.83
N LEU A 77 -9.57 20.13 5.57
CA LEU A 77 -8.77 18.99 5.14
C LEU A 77 -7.26 19.28 5.10
N LYS A 78 -6.86 20.55 5.27
CA LYS A 78 -5.43 20.94 5.34
C LYS A 78 -4.60 20.11 6.33
N PRO A 79 -5.07 19.80 7.56
CA PRO A 79 -4.32 18.94 8.47
C PRO A 79 -4.09 17.52 7.94
N LEU A 80 -5.03 16.97 7.16
CA LEU A 80 -4.84 15.67 6.52
C LEU A 80 -3.84 15.76 5.36
N ARG A 81 -3.91 16.82 4.55
CA ARG A 81 -2.92 17.08 3.49
C ARG A 81 -1.51 17.17 4.05
N GLU A 82 -1.30 17.84 5.19
CA GLU A 82 0.00 17.87 5.86
C GLU A 82 0.53 16.49 6.24
N ARG A 83 -0.34 15.55 6.64
CA ARG A 83 0.04 14.16 6.89
C ARG A 83 0.47 13.46 5.60
N VAL A 84 -0.24 13.69 4.49
CA VAL A 84 0.15 13.15 3.17
C VAL A 84 1.48 13.72 2.68
N VAL A 85 1.77 15.00 2.94
CA VAL A 85 3.09 15.59 2.64
C VAL A 85 4.18 14.86 3.41
N LYS A 86 4.01 14.64 4.73
CA LYS A 86 4.99 13.88 5.54
C LYS A 86 5.15 12.44 5.06
N MET A 87 4.06 11.75 4.73
CA MET A 87 4.12 10.41 4.11
C MET A 87 4.93 10.41 2.82
N THR A 88 4.77 11.45 1.99
CA THR A 88 5.51 11.61 0.72
C THR A 88 7.00 11.83 0.96
N GLU A 89 7.39 12.60 1.97
CA GLU A 89 8.79 12.79 2.36
C GLU A 89 9.44 11.47 2.81
N LEU A 90 8.72 10.66 3.60
CA LEU A 90 9.19 9.33 4.03
C LEU A 90 9.30 8.38 2.83
N TYR A 91 8.32 8.40 1.93
CA TYR A 91 8.33 7.61 0.70
C TYR A 91 9.50 7.96 -0.20
N GLU A 92 9.79 9.25 -0.43
CA GLU A 92 10.95 9.69 -1.22
C GLU A 92 12.27 9.19 -0.61
N GLN A 93 12.42 9.28 0.72
CA GLN A 93 13.58 8.75 1.43
C GLN A 93 13.70 7.22 1.31
N ALA A 94 12.58 6.49 1.39
CA ALA A 94 12.57 5.04 1.22
C ALA A 94 12.95 4.63 -0.22
N VAL A 95 12.41 5.30 -1.23
CA VAL A 95 12.75 5.05 -2.64
C VAL A 95 14.24 5.26 -2.88
N ASN A 96 14.80 6.37 -2.39
CA ASN A 96 16.23 6.66 -2.55
C ASN A 96 17.10 5.62 -1.85
N TYR A 97 16.75 5.25 -0.62
CA TYR A 97 17.47 4.22 0.12
C TYR A 97 17.50 2.87 -0.63
N VAL A 98 16.35 2.40 -1.13
CA VAL A 98 16.27 1.14 -1.89
C VAL A 98 17.12 1.20 -3.17
N LYS A 99 17.14 2.34 -3.88
CA LYS A 99 17.98 2.51 -5.07
C LYS A 99 19.48 2.43 -4.75
N GLU A 100 19.88 2.91 -3.58
CA GLU A 100 21.27 3.03 -3.16
C GLU A 100 21.81 1.77 -2.45
N ILE A 101 20.95 0.83 -2.05
CA ILE A 101 21.32 -0.37 -1.26
C ILE A 101 22.29 -1.33 -1.96
N GLY A 102 22.61 -1.11 -3.24
CA GLY A 102 23.68 -1.82 -3.95
C GLY A 102 23.45 -3.32 -4.22
N SER A 103 22.30 -3.89 -3.82
CA SER A 103 21.93 -5.29 -4.02
C SER A 103 20.58 -5.42 -4.73
N GLN A 104 20.57 -6.07 -5.89
CA GLN A 104 19.32 -6.32 -6.64
C GLN A 104 18.37 -7.23 -5.85
N GLU A 105 18.90 -8.24 -5.17
CA GLU A 105 18.10 -9.14 -4.33
C GLU A 105 17.40 -8.37 -3.20
N ALA A 106 18.10 -7.41 -2.58
CA ALA A 106 17.52 -6.55 -1.55
C ALA A 106 16.48 -5.57 -2.12
N GLN A 107 16.72 -5.03 -3.32
CA GLN A 107 15.75 -4.19 -4.03
C GLN A 107 14.45 -4.96 -4.32
N ASP A 108 14.57 -6.18 -4.83
CA ASP A 108 13.41 -7.03 -5.15
C ASP A 108 12.64 -7.42 -3.88
N PHE A 109 13.35 -7.71 -2.78
CA PHE A 109 12.75 -8.04 -1.49
C PHE A 109 11.98 -6.86 -0.87
N LEU A 110 12.52 -5.63 -0.99
CA LEU A 110 11.90 -4.43 -0.45
C LEU A 110 10.82 -3.82 -1.37
N ALA A 111 10.76 -4.24 -2.64
CA ALA A 111 9.89 -3.68 -3.66
C ALA A 111 8.41 -3.61 -3.26
N ARG A 112 7.91 -4.65 -2.57
CA ARG A 112 6.51 -4.71 -2.13
C ARG A 112 6.14 -3.55 -1.20
N ARG A 113 7.04 -3.16 -0.31
CA ARG A 113 6.80 -2.08 0.66
C ARG A 113 6.72 -0.73 -0.04
N LEU A 114 7.60 -0.48 -1.02
CA LEU A 114 7.51 0.72 -1.84
C LEU A 114 6.21 0.74 -2.65
N TYR A 115 5.79 -0.41 -3.18
CA TYR A 115 4.53 -0.55 -3.92
C TYR A 115 3.31 -0.22 -3.03
N ASP A 116 3.24 -0.76 -1.82
CA ASP A 116 2.14 -0.50 -0.89
C ASP A 116 2.14 0.99 -0.44
N MET A 117 3.30 1.54 -0.06
CA MET A 117 3.45 2.98 0.25
C MET A 117 2.96 3.88 -0.89
N THR A 118 3.29 3.54 -2.14
CA THR A 118 2.83 4.29 -3.32
C THR A 118 1.31 4.28 -3.42
N GLY A 119 0.69 3.11 -3.25
CA GLY A 119 -0.76 2.95 -3.31
C GLY A 119 -1.48 3.75 -2.23
N ASP A 120 -0.99 3.71 -0.98
CA ASP A 120 -1.63 4.39 0.15
C ASP A 120 -1.56 5.92 0.05
N ILE A 121 -0.44 6.45 -0.43
CA ILE A 121 -0.30 7.89 -0.67
C ILE A 121 -1.23 8.35 -1.80
N LEU A 122 -1.25 7.63 -2.93
CA LEU A 122 -2.13 7.98 -4.06
C LEU A 122 -3.60 7.95 -3.66
N MET A 123 -4.03 6.90 -2.94
CA MET A 123 -5.41 6.81 -2.45
C MET A 123 -5.74 7.91 -1.44
N SER A 124 -4.77 8.29 -0.59
CA SER A 124 -4.93 9.40 0.35
C SER A 124 -5.16 10.72 -0.40
N LEU A 125 -4.47 10.94 -1.50
CA LEU A 125 -4.67 12.14 -2.33
C LEU A 125 -6.04 12.12 -3.04
N LEU A 126 -6.43 10.97 -3.61
CA LEU A 126 -7.72 10.82 -4.29
C LEU A 126 -8.90 11.05 -3.34
N ILE A 127 -8.86 10.48 -2.12
CA ILE A 127 -9.95 10.66 -1.17
C ILE A 127 -10.01 12.08 -0.60
N LEU A 128 -8.88 12.81 -0.54
CA LEU A 128 -8.87 14.22 -0.18
C LEU A 128 -9.48 15.10 -1.28
N ASP A 129 -9.23 14.77 -2.55
CA ASP A 129 -9.87 15.45 -3.70
C ASP A 129 -11.39 15.20 -3.71
N ASP A 130 -11.81 13.96 -3.51
CA ASP A 130 -13.24 13.61 -3.39
C ASP A 130 -13.90 14.31 -2.18
N ALA A 131 -13.23 14.34 -1.03
CA ALA A 131 -13.72 15.01 0.17
C ALA A 131 -13.75 16.54 0.04
N THR A 132 -12.88 17.14 -0.77
CA THR A 132 -12.92 18.57 -1.07
C THR A 132 -14.15 18.91 -1.92
N ARG A 133 -14.53 18.02 -2.85
CA ARG A 133 -15.67 18.22 -3.76
C ARG A 133 -17.03 17.86 -3.13
N ALA A 134 -17.07 16.81 -2.31
CA ALA A 134 -18.28 16.28 -1.68
C ALA A 134 -18.00 15.88 -0.21
N PRO A 135 -17.81 16.86 0.69
CA PRO A 135 -17.41 16.60 2.08
C PRO A 135 -18.42 15.75 2.85
N GLU A 136 -19.72 15.88 2.55
CA GLU A 136 -20.80 15.10 3.17
C GLU A 136 -20.71 13.59 2.88
N LEU A 137 -20.07 13.21 1.77
CA LEU A 137 -19.87 11.82 1.39
C LEU A 137 -18.53 11.27 1.89
N PHE A 138 -17.46 12.08 1.82
CA PHE A 138 -16.10 11.55 1.94
C PHE A 138 -15.26 12.12 3.09
N ALA A 139 -15.65 13.22 3.74
CA ALA A 139 -14.80 13.84 4.77
C ALA A 139 -14.50 12.90 5.95
N LYS A 140 -15.49 12.09 6.36
CA LYS A 140 -15.29 11.07 7.41
C LYS A 140 -14.32 9.98 6.94
N SER A 141 -14.51 9.49 5.72
CA SER A 141 -13.67 8.44 5.14
C SER A 141 -12.24 8.92 4.94
N ALA A 142 -12.02 10.16 4.49
CA ALA A 142 -10.70 10.77 4.39
C ALA A 142 -10.00 10.82 5.75
N ASN A 143 -10.71 11.21 6.80
CA ASN A 143 -10.15 11.23 8.15
C ASN A 143 -9.71 9.85 8.64
N VAL A 144 -10.47 8.80 8.35
CA VAL A 144 -10.13 7.43 8.75
C VAL A 144 -8.99 6.90 7.89
N TYR A 145 -9.13 6.98 6.56
CA TYR A 145 -8.19 6.37 5.63
C TYR A 145 -6.81 7.01 5.68
N VAL A 146 -6.70 8.34 5.66
CA VAL A 146 -5.39 9.02 5.71
C VAL A 146 -4.65 8.70 7.01
N ARG A 147 -5.37 8.42 8.11
CA ARG A 147 -4.77 8.00 9.38
C ARG A 147 -4.21 6.61 9.35
N TYR A 148 -4.99 5.68 8.81
CA TYR A 148 -4.56 4.32 8.54
C TYR A 148 -3.36 4.28 7.58
N ALA A 149 -3.42 5.02 6.47
CA ALA A 149 -2.33 5.12 5.50
C ALA A 149 -1.02 5.64 6.12
N GLU A 150 -1.09 6.61 7.05
CA GLU A 150 0.11 7.10 7.74
C GLU A 150 0.78 6.01 8.57
N GLU A 151 0.00 5.16 9.25
CA GLU A 151 0.52 4.03 10.01
C GLU A 151 1.26 3.03 9.10
N GLU A 152 0.63 2.61 8.00
CA GLU A 152 1.22 1.66 7.05
C GLU A 152 2.50 2.23 6.42
N VAL A 153 2.46 3.49 5.96
CA VAL A 153 3.61 4.16 5.34
C VAL A 153 4.77 4.28 6.32
N VAL A 154 4.51 4.66 7.57
CA VAL A 154 5.55 4.75 8.61
C VAL A 154 6.13 3.37 8.90
N GLY A 155 5.31 2.34 9.04
CA GLY A 155 5.77 0.97 9.28
C GLY A 155 6.66 0.43 8.16
N HIS A 156 6.24 0.63 6.91
CA HIS A 156 7.04 0.27 5.72
C HIS A 156 8.35 1.05 5.65
N TYR A 157 8.30 2.37 5.86
CA TYR A 157 9.48 3.22 5.89
C TYR A 157 10.49 2.75 6.94
N THR A 158 10.05 2.53 8.18
CA THR A 158 10.92 2.06 9.27
C THR A 158 11.56 0.73 8.91
N TYR A 159 10.79 -0.23 8.39
CA TYR A 159 11.36 -1.51 7.96
C TYR A 159 12.42 -1.32 6.87
N ILE A 160 12.13 -0.53 5.83
CA ILE A 160 13.07 -0.29 4.73
C ILE A 160 14.37 0.33 5.25
N LYS A 161 14.28 1.39 6.06
CA LYS A 161 15.46 2.14 6.55
C LYS A 161 16.32 1.35 7.53
N SER A 162 15.73 0.39 8.24
CA SER A 162 16.44 -0.49 9.16
C SER A 162 16.92 -1.79 8.50
N PHE A 163 16.61 -2.00 7.22
CA PHE A 163 17.00 -3.23 6.52
C PHE A 163 18.51 -3.27 6.28
N ILE A 164 19.09 -4.47 6.35
CA ILE A 164 20.51 -4.72 6.10
C ILE A 164 20.57 -5.82 5.04
N ALA A 165 21.22 -5.55 3.91
CA ALA A 165 21.17 -6.45 2.76
C ALA A 165 21.78 -7.84 3.08
N GLU A 166 22.79 -7.88 3.94
CA GLU A 166 23.44 -9.09 4.42
C GLU A 166 22.50 -10.01 5.21
N ASP A 167 21.46 -9.45 5.85
CA ASP A 167 20.48 -10.23 6.62
C ASP A 167 19.51 -11.01 5.75
N LEU A 168 19.52 -10.83 4.42
CA LEU A 168 18.69 -11.59 3.47
C LEU A 168 18.84 -13.10 3.61
N VAL A 169 20.01 -13.58 4.06
CA VAL A 169 20.25 -14.99 4.33
C VAL A 169 19.21 -15.59 5.29
N ASN A 170 18.73 -14.80 6.26
CA ASN A 170 17.74 -15.24 7.25
C ASN A 170 16.32 -15.42 6.67
N PHE A 171 16.07 -14.89 5.46
CA PHE A 171 14.76 -14.97 4.80
C PHE A 171 14.68 -16.12 3.77
N ARG A 172 15.75 -16.90 3.61
CA ARG A 172 15.78 -18.03 2.66
C ARG A 172 15.10 -19.25 3.27
N ALA A 173 14.22 -19.89 2.51
CA ALA A 173 13.50 -21.09 2.94
C ALA A 173 14.40 -22.36 2.98
N ALA A 174 15.47 -22.36 2.18
CA ALA A 174 16.53 -23.37 2.19
C ALA A 174 17.86 -22.67 1.95
N GLU A 175 18.92 -23.15 2.59
CA GLU A 175 20.28 -22.74 2.23
C GLU A 175 20.53 -23.15 0.78
N ALA A 176 21.11 -22.26 -0.03
CA ALA A 176 21.52 -22.62 -1.38
C ALA A 176 22.54 -23.76 -1.23
N GLU A 177 22.18 -24.97 -1.68
CA GLU A 177 23.15 -26.04 -1.80
C GLU A 177 24.29 -25.50 -2.67
N ALA A 178 25.51 -25.53 -2.13
CA ALA A 178 26.69 -25.13 -2.87
C ALA A 178 26.85 -26.06 -4.07
N GLU A 179 26.52 -25.59 -5.28
CA GLU A 179 26.90 -26.23 -6.53
C GLU A 179 28.43 -26.27 -6.71
#